data_AF-A0A4Z1C009-F1
#
_entry.id   AF-A0A4Z1C009-F1
#
_cell.length_a   1.000
_cell.length_b   1.000
_cell.length_c   1.000
_cell.angle_alpha   90.00
_cell.angle_beta   90.00
_cell.angle_gamma   90.00
#
_symmetry.space_group_name_H-M   'P 1'
#
loop_
_entity.id
_entity.type
_entity.pdbx_description
1 polymer ?
#
loop_
_entity_poly.entity_id
_entity_poly.type
_entity_poly.pdbx_seq_one_letter_code
_entity_poly.pdbx_strand_id
1 'polypeptide(L)'
;MKTLYWMTRDLRLHDNPAMLAASQSDMLLLAYVVDPRWFRPGPLQCRAMGDHRWRFLWQSLMALEKSLRPMGQRLHIAYGEPETVIADLAQQYSVDRVVRTRQPGTEEAGQWQTLQTRLPKVVFQQFETHSLFTEGTLPMALADLPGTFSQFRKQVEKTGQRHSGAIRIRTLTALPPPPGFPEDTRGLCPAIADPRHPLQFRGGEDAGLARLNEFLFENHGIADYKQTRNALDTWDASSKFSPWLANGSLSVKEVAETIDEYERTETSNESTYWLWFELLWREYYYWYALKHGANLFRRDGVQGKRRNGTFYGHRFMAWTQGNTEYPLVNAAMNQLRETGYMSNRGRQLVASCFVNELELDWRYGAAWFQEQLIDYDVASNWGNWQYLAGVGADPRGLRQFNLKKQAEQYDPDGEFVARWNGKSDQPVGLHLVDAADWPV
;
A
#
# COMPACT_ATOMS: atom_id res chain seq x y z
N MET A 1 1.66 -17.33 -30.11
CA MET A 1 2.10 -16.27 -29.18
C MET A 1 2.16 -16.81 -27.75
N LYS A 2 3.37 -16.89 -27.19
CA LYS A 2 3.62 -17.23 -25.79
C LYS A 2 3.72 -15.96 -24.96
N THR A 3 2.92 -15.86 -23.90
CA THR A 3 2.88 -14.68 -23.03
C THR A 3 3.41 -15.04 -21.64
N LEU A 4 4.25 -14.17 -21.07
CA LEU A 4 4.60 -14.17 -19.65
C LEU A 4 3.83 -13.05 -18.97
N TYR A 5 3.01 -13.39 -17.99
CA TYR A 5 2.42 -12.41 -17.10
C TYR A 5 3.24 -12.31 -15.82
N TRP A 6 3.96 -11.19 -15.67
CA TRP A 6 4.67 -10.87 -14.45
C TRP A 6 3.67 -10.25 -13.47
N MET A 7 3.17 -11.06 -12.56
CA MET A 7 2.28 -10.62 -11.49
C MET A 7 3.07 -9.88 -10.43
N THR A 8 2.49 -8.81 -9.93
CA THR A 8 3.11 -7.92 -8.95
C THR A 8 2.11 -7.67 -7.82
N ARG A 9 1.56 -6.47 -7.70
CA ARG A 9 0.62 -6.10 -6.65
C ARG A 9 -0.83 -6.34 -7.05
N ASP A 10 -1.09 -7.32 -7.91
CA ASP A 10 -2.36 -7.60 -8.61
C ASP A 10 -2.80 -9.07 -8.39
N LEU A 11 -2.67 -9.53 -7.14
CA LEU A 11 -2.78 -10.95 -6.76
C LEU A 11 -4.23 -11.45 -6.65
N ARG A 12 -4.97 -11.38 -7.76
CA ARG A 12 -6.39 -11.78 -7.88
C ARG A 12 -6.76 -12.23 -9.29
N LEU A 13 -7.90 -12.92 -9.41
CA LEU A 13 -8.53 -13.29 -10.67
C LEU A 13 -9.69 -12.35 -11.05
N HIS A 14 -10.47 -11.85 -10.08
CA HIS A 14 -11.55 -10.89 -10.35
C HIS A 14 -10.99 -9.55 -10.84
N ASP A 15 -11.71 -8.90 -11.76
CA ASP A 15 -11.39 -7.55 -12.24
C ASP A 15 -9.90 -7.31 -12.53
N ASN A 16 -9.28 -8.23 -13.29
CA ASN A 16 -7.84 -8.17 -13.59
C ASN A 16 -7.62 -7.95 -15.10
N PRO A 17 -7.54 -6.70 -15.59
CA PRO A 17 -7.36 -6.39 -17.01
C PRO A 17 -6.04 -6.93 -17.58
N ALA A 18 -4.97 -6.95 -16.77
CA ALA A 18 -3.69 -7.53 -17.19
C ALA A 18 -3.79 -9.06 -17.33
N MET A 19 -4.51 -9.75 -16.45
CA MET A 19 -4.80 -11.19 -16.61
C MET A 19 -5.63 -11.45 -17.88
N LEU A 20 -6.68 -10.65 -18.12
CA LEU A 20 -7.52 -10.76 -19.32
C LEU A 20 -6.71 -10.57 -20.61
N ALA A 21 -5.81 -9.58 -20.64
CA ALA A 21 -4.94 -9.37 -21.78
C ALA A 21 -3.93 -10.52 -21.96
N ALA A 22 -3.38 -11.03 -20.86
CA ALA A 22 -2.43 -12.13 -20.88
C ALA A 22 -3.08 -13.46 -21.32
N SER A 23 -4.35 -13.70 -20.95
CA SER A 23 -5.12 -14.89 -21.34
C SER A 23 -5.44 -14.94 -22.83
N GLN A 24 -5.34 -13.83 -23.56
CA GLN A 24 -5.41 -13.79 -25.02
C GLN A 24 -4.06 -14.23 -25.62
N SER A 25 -3.68 -15.49 -25.39
CA SER A 25 -2.43 -16.10 -25.85
C SER A 25 -2.59 -17.60 -26.09
N ASP A 26 -1.69 -18.20 -26.87
CA ASP A 26 -1.71 -19.65 -27.10
C ASP A 26 -1.15 -20.42 -25.89
N MET A 27 -0.19 -19.79 -25.20
CA MET A 27 0.43 -20.30 -23.98
C MET A 27 0.70 -19.15 -23.02
N LEU A 28 0.47 -19.39 -21.72
CA LEU A 28 0.58 -18.37 -20.67
C LEU A 28 1.45 -18.88 -19.52
N LEU A 29 2.52 -18.15 -19.21
CA LEU A 29 3.34 -18.37 -18.01
C LEU A 29 3.01 -17.28 -16.98
N LEU A 30 2.58 -17.68 -15.78
CA LEU A 30 2.33 -16.77 -14.66
C LEU A 30 3.54 -16.79 -13.72
N ALA A 31 4.15 -15.63 -13.48
CA ALA A 31 5.32 -15.51 -12.63
C ALA A 31 5.18 -14.41 -11.59
N TYR A 32 5.64 -14.68 -10.37
CA TYR A 32 5.86 -13.70 -9.31
C TYR A 32 7.30 -13.81 -8.84
N VAL A 33 8.01 -12.68 -8.72
CA VAL A 33 9.41 -12.67 -8.28
C VAL A 33 9.51 -11.99 -6.93
N VAL A 34 10.00 -12.74 -5.95
CA VAL A 34 10.37 -12.25 -4.62
C VAL A 34 11.78 -11.68 -4.72
N ASP A 35 11.89 -10.37 -4.57
CA ASP A 35 13.16 -9.67 -4.74
C ASP A 35 14.01 -9.75 -3.45
N PRO A 36 15.25 -10.28 -3.51
CA PRO A 36 16.14 -10.35 -2.34
C PRO A 36 16.47 -8.98 -1.75
N ARG A 37 16.39 -7.90 -2.55
CA ARG A 37 16.66 -6.52 -2.10
C ARG A 37 15.65 -6.07 -1.06
N TRP A 38 14.43 -6.61 -1.05
CA TRP A 38 13.38 -6.23 -0.11
C TRP A 38 13.75 -6.48 1.36
N PHE A 39 14.56 -7.50 1.61
CA PHE A 39 14.89 -7.98 2.96
C PHE A 39 16.18 -7.38 3.51
N ARG A 40 16.83 -6.49 2.76
CA ARG A 40 18.07 -5.82 3.17
C ARG A 40 17.76 -4.38 3.62
N PRO A 41 18.41 -3.88 4.68
CA PRO A 41 18.29 -2.47 5.05
C PRO A 41 18.76 -1.56 3.92
N GLY A 42 17.95 -0.56 3.59
CA GLY A 42 18.29 0.48 2.63
C GLY A 42 18.98 1.70 3.27
N PRO A 43 19.19 2.79 2.50
CA PRO A 43 19.84 4.01 2.97
C PRO A 43 19.12 4.70 4.15
N LEU A 44 17.83 4.43 4.35
CA LEU A 44 17.00 4.98 5.43
C LEU A 44 16.92 4.03 6.64
N GLN A 45 17.84 3.07 6.76
CA GLN A 45 18.00 2.14 7.89
C GLN A 45 16.83 1.15 8.12
N CYS A 46 15.85 1.13 7.22
CA CYS A 46 14.73 0.20 7.24
C CYS A 46 14.80 -0.76 6.04
N ARG A 47 14.20 -1.94 6.18
CA ARG A 47 13.97 -2.90 5.09
C ARG A 47 12.77 -2.47 4.27
N ALA A 48 12.79 -2.77 2.97
CA ALA A 48 11.64 -2.52 2.10
C ALA A 48 10.51 -3.56 2.28
N MET A 49 10.73 -4.66 3.02
CA MET A 49 9.73 -5.65 3.41
C MET A 49 9.98 -6.13 4.85
N GLY A 50 9.02 -5.87 5.74
CA GLY A 50 9.00 -6.45 7.08
C GLY A 50 8.12 -7.70 7.16
N ASP A 51 8.19 -8.36 8.31
CA ASP A 51 7.65 -9.71 8.50
C ASP A 51 6.12 -9.76 8.40
N HIS A 52 5.43 -8.69 8.81
CA HIS A 52 3.96 -8.58 8.74
C HIS A 52 3.46 -8.63 7.30
N ARG A 53 4.01 -7.77 6.44
CA ARG A 53 3.65 -7.73 5.02
C ARG A 53 4.17 -8.95 4.28
N TRP A 54 5.34 -9.48 4.64
CA TRP A 54 5.86 -10.71 4.04
C TRP A 54 4.90 -11.90 4.27
N ARG A 55 4.42 -12.08 5.50
CA ARG A 55 3.43 -13.10 5.84
C ARG A 55 2.13 -12.94 5.04
N PHE A 56 1.59 -11.73 5.00
CA PHE A 56 0.36 -11.43 4.27
C PHE A 56 0.52 -11.67 2.77
N LEU A 57 1.64 -11.23 2.19
CA LEU A 57 1.98 -11.46 0.79
C LEU A 57 2.07 -12.96 0.49
N TRP A 58 2.76 -13.74 1.32
CA TRP A 58 2.86 -15.18 1.10
C TRP A 58 1.50 -15.88 1.15
N GLN A 59 0.64 -15.51 2.10
CA GLN A 59 -0.73 -16.01 2.16
C GLN A 59 -1.51 -15.67 0.89
N SER A 60 -1.39 -14.44 0.37
CA SER A 60 -1.99 -14.05 -0.91
C SER A 60 -1.46 -14.85 -2.10
N LEU A 61 -0.14 -15.08 -2.17
CA LEU A 61 0.47 -15.87 -3.23
C LEU A 61 0.00 -17.33 -3.22
N MET A 62 -0.09 -17.94 -2.03
CA MET A 62 -0.59 -19.31 -1.89
C MET A 62 -2.09 -19.42 -2.19
N ALA A 63 -2.89 -18.42 -1.80
CA ALA A 63 -4.30 -18.37 -2.15
C ALA A 63 -4.49 -18.28 -3.67
N LEU A 64 -3.75 -17.40 -4.34
CA LEU A 64 -3.80 -17.27 -5.80
C LEU A 64 -3.34 -18.54 -6.52
N GLU A 65 -2.24 -19.15 -6.06
CA GLU A 65 -1.76 -20.43 -6.61
C GLU A 65 -2.83 -21.52 -6.53
N LYS A 66 -3.52 -21.62 -5.38
CA LYS A 66 -4.64 -22.54 -5.19
C LYS A 66 -5.78 -22.26 -6.17
N SER A 67 -6.13 -21.00 -6.39
CA SER A 67 -7.20 -20.61 -7.33
C SER A 67 -6.85 -20.85 -8.81
N LEU A 68 -5.57 -20.88 -9.16
CA LEU A 68 -5.10 -21.14 -10.52
C LEU A 68 -5.07 -22.63 -10.90
N ARG A 69 -4.91 -23.54 -9.93
CA ARG A 69 -4.81 -24.99 -10.18
C ARG A 69 -6.00 -25.57 -10.94
N PRO A 70 -7.28 -25.27 -10.59
CA PRO A 70 -8.43 -25.76 -11.35
C PRO A 70 -8.47 -25.28 -12.80
N MET A 71 -7.80 -24.16 -13.11
CA MET A 71 -7.70 -23.59 -14.46
C MET A 71 -6.52 -24.17 -15.27
N GLY A 72 -5.87 -25.23 -14.77
CA GLY A 72 -4.72 -25.85 -15.40
C GLY A 72 -3.43 -25.02 -15.31
N GLN A 73 -3.40 -24.01 -14.45
CA GLN A 73 -2.29 -23.07 -14.29
C GLN A 73 -1.58 -23.21 -12.95
N ARG A 74 -0.35 -22.69 -12.90
CA ARG A 74 0.43 -22.55 -11.66
C ARG A 74 1.07 -21.19 -11.61
N LEU A 75 1.12 -20.61 -10.41
CA LEU A 75 1.93 -19.42 -10.17
C LEU A 75 3.38 -19.84 -9.93
N HIS A 76 4.27 -19.50 -10.86
CA HIS A 76 5.70 -19.67 -10.65
C HIS A 76 6.21 -18.56 -9.71
N ILE A 77 6.54 -18.93 -8.48
CA ILE A 77 7.10 -18.01 -7.49
C ILE A 77 8.61 -18.22 -7.46
N ALA A 78 9.35 -17.20 -7.90
CA ALA A 78 10.80 -17.21 -7.97
C ALA A 78 11.41 -16.32 -6.88
N TYR A 79 12.64 -16.65 -6.48
CA TYR A 79 13.47 -15.78 -5.63
C TYR A 79 14.69 -15.28 -6.40
N GLY A 80 14.81 -13.96 -6.58
CA GLY A 80 15.90 -13.37 -7.35
C GLY A 80 15.61 -11.94 -7.81
N GLU A 81 16.54 -11.34 -8.54
CA GLU A 81 16.33 -10.01 -9.12
C GLU A 81 15.31 -10.09 -10.28
N PRO A 82 14.17 -9.36 -10.23
CA PRO A 82 13.12 -9.45 -11.24
C PRO A 82 13.60 -9.24 -12.67
N GLU A 83 14.49 -8.27 -12.89
CA GLU A 83 15.06 -7.96 -14.21
C GLU A 83 15.95 -9.09 -14.79
N THR A 84 16.42 -10.01 -13.95
CA THR A 84 17.20 -11.18 -14.35
C THR A 84 16.28 -12.38 -14.50
N VAL A 85 15.49 -12.70 -13.47
CA VAL A 85 14.56 -13.84 -13.48
C VAL A 85 13.56 -13.76 -14.63
N ILE A 86 12.92 -12.60 -14.84
CA ILE A 86 11.95 -12.44 -15.92
C ILE A 86 12.63 -12.52 -17.30
N ALA A 87 13.87 -12.05 -17.41
CA ALA A 87 14.64 -12.17 -18.65
C ALA A 87 14.98 -13.61 -18.98
N ASP A 88 15.43 -14.38 -18.00
CA ASP A 88 15.77 -15.79 -18.14
C ASP A 88 14.54 -16.62 -18.51
N LEU A 89 13.41 -16.41 -17.82
CA LEU A 89 12.14 -17.08 -18.15
C LEU A 89 11.67 -16.72 -19.56
N ALA A 90 11.78 -15.46 -19.97
CA ALA A 90 11.39 -15.03 -21.31
C ALA A 90 12.23 -15.71 -22.39
N GLN A 91 13.54 -15.85 -22.18
CA GLN A 91 14.44 -16.53 -23.12
C GLN A 91 14.20 -18.04 -23.13
N GLN A 92 14.17 -18.67 -21.96
CA GLN A 92 14.00 -20.12 -21.79
C GLN A 92 12.74 -20.64 -22.49
N TYR A 93 11.62 -19.92 -22.36
CA TYR A 93 10.35 -20.34 -22.94
C TYR A 93 10.06 -19.70 -24.31
N SER A 94 10.98 -18.89 -24.84
CA SER A 94 10.81 -18.12 -26.08
C SER A 94 9.52 -17.29 -26.05
N VAL A 95 9.36 -16.49 -25.01
CA VAL A 95 8.20 -15.61 -24.80
C VAL A 95 8.19 -14.51 -25.85
N ASP A 96 7.03 -14.29 -26.46
CA ASP A 96 6.81 -13.23 -27.46
C ASP A 96 6.35 -11.92 -26.80
N ARG A 97 5.67 -12.04 -25.65
CA ARG A 97 5.00 -10.91 -24.98
C ARG A 97 5.11 -10.99 -23.45
N VAL A 98 5.48 -9.88 -22.81
CA VAL A 98 5.45 -9.71 -21.36
C VAL A 98 4.35 -8.73 -20.99
N VAL A 99 3.43 -9.17 -20.14
CA VAL A 99 2.35 -8.36 -19.57
C VAL A 99 2.65 -8.10 -18.10
N ARG A 100 2.32 -6.90 -17.60
CA ARG A 100 2.41 -6.52 -16.19
C ARG A 100 1.34 -5.50 -15.84
N THR A 101 0.98 -5.37 -14.57
CA THR A 101 0.31 -4.15 -14.10
C THR A 101 1.29 -2.96 -14.06
N ARG A 102 0.80 -1.77 -14.41
CA ARG A 102 1.55 -0.52 -14.27
C ARG A 102 1.78 -0.19 -12.80
N GLN A 103 3.03 0.11 -12.44
CA GLN A 103 3.45 0.38 -11.07
C GLN A 103 3.83 1.87 -10.93
N PRO A 104 3.40 2.57 -9.86
CA PRO A 104 3.69 3.98 -9.61
C PRO A 104 5.08 4.25 -9.01
N GLY A 105 5.80 3.22 -8.54
CA GLY A 105 7.11 3.40 -7.92
C GLY A 105 8.25 3.49 -8.94
N THR A 106 9.35 4.14 -8.53
CA THR A 106 10.50 4.38 -9.41
C THR A 106 11.40 3.17 -9.60
N GLU A 107 11.50 2.31 -8.58
CA GLU A 107 12.27 1.06 -8.68
C GLU A 107 11.60 0.12 -9.68
N GLU A 108 10.27 -0.03 -9.59
CA GLU A 108 9.47 -0.86 -10.49
C GLU A 108 9.45 -0.33 -11.93
N ALA A 109 9.58 0.98 -12.12
CA ALA A 109 9.77 1.60 -13.42
C ALA A 109 11.16 1.29 -14.00
N GLY A 110 12.21 1.38 -13.19
CA GLY A 110 13.59 1.02 -13.59
C GLY A 110 13.74 -0.46 -13.98
N GLN A 111 13.11 -1.36 -13.23
CA GLN A 111 13.07 -2.80 -13.55
C GLN A 111 12.40 -3.04 -14.92
N TRP A 112 11.30 -2.34 -15.19
CA TRP A 112 10.58 -2.46 -16.46
C TRP A 112 11.41 -1.99 -17.66
N GLN A 113 12.03 -0.81 -17.54
CA GLN A 113 12.89 -0.26 -18.59
C GLN A 113 14.12 -1.14 -18.86
N THR A 114 14.69 -1.72 -17.79
CA THR A 114 15.80 -2.67 -17.90
C THR A 114 15.41 -3.91 -18.69
N LEU A 115 14.23 -4.49 -18.42
CA LEU A 115 13.72 -5.64 -19.17
C LEU A 115 13.46 -5.33 -20.64
N GLN A 116 12.85 -4.17 -20.93
CA GLN A 116 12.63 -3.72 -22.31
C GLN A 116 13.94 -3.59 -23.10
N THR A 117 15.00 -3.12 -22.43
CA THR A 117 16.33 -3.00 -23.03
C THR A 117 16.99 -4.36 -23.25
N ARG A 118 16.85 -5.30 -22.30
CA ARG A 118 17.43 -6.65 -22.38
C ARG A 118 16.71 -7.56 -23.39
N LEU A 119 15.42 -7.31 -23.64
CA LEU A 119 14.57 -8.15 -24.49
C LEU A 119 13.92 -7.35 -25.64
N PRO A 120 14.70 -6.77 -26.58
CA PRO A 120 14.17 -5.84 -27.58
C PRO A 120 13.20 -6.49 -28.60
N LYS A 121 13.16 -7.83 -28.68
CA LYS A 121 12.26 -8.58 -29.57
C LYS A 121 10.92 -8.93 -28.90
N VAL A 122 10.80 -8.75 -27.59
CA VAL A 122 9.61 -9.09 -26.82
C VAL A 122 8.68 -7.88 -26.77
N VAL A 123 7.37 -8.10 -26.95
CA VAL A 123 6.37 -7.05 -26.80
C VAL A 123 6.06 -6.83 -25.32
N PHE A 124 6.21 -5.60 -24.85
CA PHE A 124 5.95 -5.23 -23.44
C PHE A 124 4.65 -4.43 -23.32
N GLN A 125 3.74 -4.89 -22.46
CA GLN A 125 2.45 -4.23 -22.22
C GLN A 125 2.18 -4.02 -20.73
N GLN A 126 1.64 -2.86 -20.38
CA GLN A 126 1.19 -2.55 -19.02
C GLN A 126 -0.27 -2.13 -18.99
N PHE A 127 -0.95 -2.44 -17.88
CA PHE A 127 -2.34 -2.10 -17.65
C PHE A 127 -2.54 -1.49 -16.26
N GLU A 128 -3.44 -0.52 -16.13
CA GLU A 128 -3.84 0.05 -14.84
C GLU A 128 -4.85 -0.85 -14.10
N THR A 129 -4.35 -1.87 -13.41
CA THR A 129 -5.15 -2.79 -12.59
C THR A 129 -5.44 -2.26 -11.17
N HIS A 130 -4.67 -1.26 -10.71
CA HIS A 130 -4.72 -0.75 -9.32
C HIS A 130 -5.60 0.47 -9.14
N SER A 131 -6.15 1.01 -10.21
CA SER A 131 -6.70 2.36 -10.25
C SER A 131 -8.18 2.30 -10.63
N LEU A 132 -8.99 3.22 -10.11
CA LEU A 132 -10.39 3.41 -10.51
C LEU A 132 -10.50 3.83 -11.98
N PHE A 133 -9.50 4.55 -12.48
CA PHE A 133 -9.40 5.03 -13.85
C PHE A 133 -8.20 4.43 -14.57
N THR A 134 -8.24 4.41 -15.90
CA THR A 134 -7.05 4.25 -16.75
C THR A 134 -6.56 5.64 -17.17
N GLU A 135 -5.33 5.76 -17.68
CA GLU A 135 -4.84 7.09 -18.12
C GLU A 135 -5.75 7.68 -19.22
N GLY A 136 -6.30 6.84 -20.09
CA GLY A 136 -7.24 7.26 -21.14
C GLY A 136 -8.68 7.54 -20.67
N THR A 137 -9.02 7.21 -19.41
CA THR A 137 -10.35 7.47 -18.83
C THR A 137 -10.30 8.42 -17.62
N LEU A 138 -9.11 8.85 -17.23
CA LEU A 138 -8.93 9.89 -16.23
C LEU A 138 -9.56 11.20 -16.73
N PRO A 139 -10.32 11.96 -15.91
CA PRO A 139 -10.99 13.19 -16.35
C PRO A 139 -10.05 14.35 -16.71
N MET A 140 -8.74 14.14 -16.62
CA MET A 140 -7.69 15.11 -16.88
C MET A 140 -6.49 14.37 -17.46
N ALA A 141 -5.65 15.07 -18.23
CA ALA A 141 -4.34 14.52 -18.58
C ALA A 141 -3.47 14.38 -17.32
N LEU A 142 -2.61 13.36 -17.27
CA LEU A 142 -1.72 13.15 -16.12
C LEU A 142 -0.79 14.35 -15.89
N ALA A 143 -0.32 15.01 -16.95
CA ALA A 143 0.46 16.23 -16.85
C ALA A 143 -0.26 17.35 -16.08
N ASP A 144 -1.58 17.44 -16.26
CA ASP A 144 -2.46 18.46 -15.67
C ASP A 144 -3.06 18.02 -14.32
N LEU A 145 -2.61 16.89 -13.75
CA LEU A 145 -3.12 16.40 -12.47
C LEU A 145 -3.03 17.51 -11.40
N PRO A 146 -4.14 17.86 -10.73
CA PRO A 146 -4.16 18.98 -9.78
C PRO A 146 -3.20 18.80 -8.60
N GLY A 147 -2.60 19.90 -8.16
CA GLY A 147 -1.68 19.92 -7.02
C GLY A 147 -2.34 19.68 -5.66
N THR A 148 -3.68 19.56 -5.60
CA THR A 148 -4.43 19.25 -4.39
C THR A 148 -5.50 18.21 -4.65
N PHE A 149 -5.73 17.34 -3.66
CA PHE A 149 -6.80 16.34 -3.71
C PHE A 149 -8.18 16.96 -3.92
N SER A 150 -8.48 18.10 -3.26
CA SER A 150 -9.81 18.73 -3.39
C SER A 150 -10.12 19.18 -4.81
N GLN A 151 -9.12 19.63 -5.58
CA GLN A 151 -9.28 19.97 -6.99
C GLN A 151 -9.45 18.71 -7.85
N PHE A 152 -8.63 17.68 -7.60
CA PHE A 152 -8.75 16.37 -8.26
C PHE A 152 -10.15 15.78 -8.08
N ARG A 153 -10.62 15.65 -6.83
CA ARG A 153 -11.95 15.14 -6.49
C ARG A 153 -13.05 15.90 -7.23
N LYS A 154 -13.01 17.23 -7.23
CA LYS A 154 -14.01 18.06 -7.93
C LYS A 154 -14.03 17.82 -9.44
N GLN A 155 -12.90 17.51 -10.06
CA GLN A 155 -12.86 17.17 -11.49
C GLN A 155 -13.43 15.78 -11.76
N VAL A 156 -13.08 14.80 -10.92
CA VAL A 156 -13.65 13.44 -11.00
C VAL A 156 -15.17 13.47 -10.81
N GLU A 157 -15.66 14.11 -9.75
CA GLU A 157 -17.10 14.18 -9.43
C GLU A 157 -17.94 14.85 -10.54
N LYS A 158 -17.36 15.79 -11.29
CA LYS A 158 -18.04 16.42 -12.44
C LYS A 158 -18.35 15.45 -13.58
N THR A 159 -17.61 14.36 -13.70
CA THR A 159 -17.90 13.33 -14.72
C THR A 159 -19.13 12.49 -14.38
N GLY A 160 -19.54 12.47 -13.11
CA GLY A 160 -20.61 11.60 -12.60
C GLY A 160 -20.23 10.12 -12.52
N GLN A 161 -19.02 9.72 -12.92
CA GLN A 161 -18.58 8.32 -12.90
C GLN A 161 -17.62 8.06 -11.72
N ARG A 162 -17.91 7.02 -10.94
CA ARG A 162 -17.06 6.59 -9.82
C ARG A 162 -15.84 5.77 -10.25
N HIS A 163 -15.90 5.12 -11.42
CA HIS A 163 -14.82 4.34 -12.03
C HIS A 163 -14.98 4.27 -13.56
N SER A 164 -13.91 3.87 -14.25
CA SER A 164 -13.93 3.63 -15.70
C SER A 164 -14.67 2.33 -16.03
N GLY A 165 -15.74 2.41 -16.83
CA GLY A 165 -16.48 1.25 -17.35
C GLY A 165 -17.41 0.62 -16.32
N ALA A 166 -18.67 0.41 -16.69
CA ALA A 166 -19.73 -0.10 -15.80
C ALA A 166 -19.78 -1.65 -15.69
N ILE A 167 -18.78 -2.37 -16.21
CA ILE A 167 -18.81 -3.83 -16.30
C ILE A 167 -17.53 -4.39 -15.67
N ARG A 168 -17.67 -5.01 -14.48
CA ARG A 168 -16.66 -5.91 -13.90
C ARG A 168 -16.09 -6.79 -14.99
N ILE A 169 -14.77 -6.84 -15.12
CA ILE A 169 -14.16 -7.84 -16.00
C ILE A 169 -14.55 -9.20 -15.42
N ARG A 170 -15.32 -9.97 -16.20
CA ARG A 170 -15.77 -11.30 -15.79
C ARG A 170 -14.55 -12.14 -15.41
N THR A 171 -14.59 -12.72 -14.22
CA THR A 171 -13.56 -13.65 -13.78
C THR A 171 -13.44 -14.78 -14.80
N LEU A 172 -12.22 -14.97 -15.28
CA LEU A 172 -11.93 -16.00 -16.27
C LEU A 172 -12.15 -17.37 -15.64
N THR A 173 -12.82 -18.27 -16.37
CA THR A 173 -13.06 -19.66 -15.94
C THR A 173 -12.04 -20.64 -16.51
N ALA A 174 -11.25 -20.20 -17.50
CA ALA A 174 -10.18 -20.97 -18.12
C ALA A 174 -9.03 -20.05 -18.53
N LEU A 175 -7.81 -20.58 -18.50
CA LEU A 175 -6.59 -19.90 -18.94
C LEU A 175 -5.85 -20.75 -19.98
N PRO A 176 -5.07 -20.13 -20.89
CA PRO A 176 -4.20 -20.88 -21.80
C PRO A 176 -3.25 -21.79 -21.04
N PRO A 177 -2.81 -22.93 -21.60
CA PRO A 177 -1.88 -23.81 -20.92
C PRO A 177 -0.51 -23.15 -20.73
N PRO A 178 0.26 -23.55 -19.69
CA PRO A 178 1.63 -23.06 -19.54
C PRO A 178 2.56 -23.65 -20.60
N PRO A 179 3.56 -22.88 -21.09
CA PRO A 179 4.57 -23.41 -22.02
C PRO A 179 5.50 -24.45 -21.37
N GLY A 180 5.47 -24.52 -20.04
CA GLY A 180 6.16 -25.49 -19.19
C GLY A 180 6.11 -25.02 -17.73
N PHE A 181 6.67 -25.83 -16.83
CA PHE A 181 6.77 -25.49 -15.41
C PHE A 181 8.23 -25.21 -15.07
N PRO A 182 8.60 -23.96 -14.73
CA PRO A 182 9.96 -23.66 -14.30
C PRO A 182 10.27 -24.33 -12.96
N GLU A 183 11.56 -24.41 -12.62
CA GLU A 183 12.04 -25.00 -11.36
C GLU A 183 11.45 -24.27 -10.15
N ASP A 184 11.08 -25.03 -9.12
CA ASP A 184 10.49 -24.47 -7.91
C ASP A 184 11.58 -23.92 -6.98
N THR A 185 11.74 -22.60 -6.98
CA THR A 185 12.72 -21.89 -6.13
C THR A 185 12.10 -21.27 -4.88
N ARG A 186 10.85 -21.63 -4.54
CA ARG A 186 10.15 -21.13 -3.34
C ARG A 186 10.91 -21.39 -2.05
N GLY A 187 11.65 -22.49 -1.98
CA GLY A 187 12.49 -22.84 -0.83
C GLY A 187 13.64 -21.87 -0.56
N LEU A 188 13.98 -20.99 -1.51
CA LEU A 188 15.00 -19.94 -1.34
C LEU A 188 14.42 -18.65 -0.73
N CYS A 189 13.09 -18.51 -0.67
CA CYS A 189 12.46 -17.34 -0.07
C CYS A 189 12.73 -17.31 1.45
N PRO A 190 12.86 -16.11 2.06
CA PRO A 190 13.03 -16.00 3.50
C PRO A 190 11.90 -16.66 4.28
N ALA A 191 12.25 -17.26 5.42
CA ALA A 191 11.29 -17.88 6.32
C ALA A 191 10.21 -16.87 6.75
N ILE A 192 9.00 -17.39 6.97
CA ILE A 192 7.86 -16.59 7.42
C ILE A 192 7.79 -16.72 8.93
N ALA A 193 8.02 -15.61 9.63
CA ALA A 193 7.93 -15.60 11.08
C ALA A 193 6.47 -15.75 11.55
N ASP A 194 6.27 -16.44 12.67
CA ASP A 194 4.98 -16.48 13.34
C ASP A 194 4.59 -15.09 13.86
N PRO A 195 3.29 -14.75 13.83
CA PRO A 195 2.85 -13.47 14.37
C PRO A 195 2.97 -13.47 15.89
N ARG A 196 3.50 -12.38 16.45
CA ARG A 196 3.62 -12.19 17.92
C ARG A 196 2.27 -11.96 18.59
N HIS A 197 1.31 -11.43 17.85
CA HIS A 197 -0.05 -11.17 18.30
C HIS A 197 -1.04 -11.79 17.31
N PRO A 198 -2.20 -12.29 17.76
CA PRO A 198 -3.25 -12.76 16.86
C PRO A 198 -3.60 -11.69 15.83
N LEU A 199 -3.46 -12.02 14.55
CA LEU A 199 -3.81 -11.13 13.45
C LEU A 199 -5.18 -11.51 12.91
N GLN A 200 -6.05 -10.52 12.74
CA GLN A 200 -7.33 -10.69 12.05
C GLN A 200 -7.15 -10.70 10.52
N PHE A 201 -6.02 -10.19 10.02
CA PHE A 201 -5.71 -10.17 8.60
C PHE A 201 -5.23 -11.53 8.10
N ARG A 202 -5.84 -11.97 7.00
CA ARG A 202 -5.41 -13.13 6.22
C ARG A 202 -5.27 -12.73 4.75
N GLY A 203 -4.10 -12.98 4.16
CA GLY A 203 -3.85 -12.72 2.75
C GLY A 203 -4.68 -13.62 1.82
N GLY A 204 -5.01 -13.09 0.64
CA GLY A 204 -5.74 -13.80 -0.42
C GLY A 204 -6.96 -13.05 -0.91
N GLU A 205 -7.33 -13.34 -2.16
CA GLU A 205 -8.50 -12.78 -2.83
C GLU A 205 -9.80 -13.09 -2.10
N ASP A 206 -10.05 -14.37 -1.78
CA ASP A 206 -11.26 -14.80 -1.06
C ASP A 206 -11.42 -14.09 0.28
N ALA A 207 -10.32 -13.89 1.02
CA ALA A 207 -10.35 -13.19 2.30
C ALA A 207 -10.68 -11.70 2.14
N GLY A 208 -10.18 -11.06 1.08
CA GLY A 208 -10.50 -9.67 0.76
C GLY A 208 -11.96 -9.48 0.34
N LEU A 209 -12.48 -10.39 -0.50
CA LEU A 209 -13.89 -10.40 -0.91
C LEU A 209 -14.83 -10.70 0.27
N ALA A 210 -14.45 -11.64 1.14
CA ALA A 210 -15.21 -11.92 2.37
C ALA A 210 -15.27 -10.69 3.28
N ARG A 211 -14.15 -10.00 3.51
CA ARG A 211 -14.15 -8.77 4.31
C ARG A 211 -14.97 -7.65 3.66
N LEU A 212 -14.96 -7.53 2.33
CA LEU A 212 -15.81 -6.58 1.60
C LEU A 212 -17.30 -6.86 1.88
N ASN A 213 -17.73 -8.11 1.72
CA ASN A 213 -19.10 -8.53 1.99
C ASN A 213 -19.49 -8.32 3.46
N GLU A 214 -18.62 -8.75 4.37
CA GLU A 214 -18.83 -8.62 5.82
C GLU A 214 -19.04 -7.16 6.21
N PHE A 215 -18.16 -6.26 5.77
CA PHE A 215 -18.22 -4.85 6.18
C PHE A 215 -19.40 -4.10 5.55
N LEU A 216 -19.77 -4.42 4.31
CA LEU A 216 -20.88 -3.74 3.63
C LEU A 216 -22.22 -4.35 4.00
N PHE A 217 -22.42 -5.67 3.85
CA PHE A 217 -23.74 -6.29 3.91
C PHE A 217 -24.02 -7.09 5.18
N GLU A 218 -23.02 -7.68 5.82
CA GLU A 218 -23.29 -8.47 7.06
C GLU A 218 -23.38 -7.56 8.28
N ASN A 219 -22.40 -6.66 8.43
CA ASN A 219 -22.30 -5.77 9.59
C ASN A 219 -22.91 -4.38 9.33
N HIS A 220 -23.22 -4.06 8.06
CA HIS A 220 -23.66 -2.71 7.64
C HIS A 220 -22.74 -1.57 8.10
N GLY A 221 -21.46 -1.85 8.36
CA GLY A 221 -20.50 -0.91 8.94
C GLY A 221 -20.23 0.30 8.05
N ILE A 222 -20.47 0.19 6.75
CA ILE A 222 -20.40 1.31 5.81
C ILE A 222 -21.42 2.43 6.13
N ALA A 223 -22.58 2.11 6.71
CA ALA A 223 -23.64 3.08 7.00
C ALA A 223 -23.22 4.13 8.04
N ASP A 224 -22.31 3.77 8.95
CA ASP A 224 -21.78 4.63 10.01
C ASP A 224 -20.27 4.95 9.84
N TYR A 225 -19.71 4.65 8.66
CA TYR A 225 -18.28 4.77 8.40
C TYR A 225 -17.72 6.17 8.66
N LYS A 226 -18.43 7.23 8.29
CA LYS A 226 -17.94 8.62 8.47
C LYS A 226 -17.76 8.97 9.95
N GLN A 227 -18.64 8.44 10.80
CA GLN A 227 -18.66 8.68 12.24
C GLN A 227 -17.58 7.84 12.94
N THR A 228 -17.40 6.60 12.52
CA THR A 228 -16.55 5.62 13.23
C THR A 228 -15.08 5.62 12.79
N ARG A 229 -14.76 6.02 11.54
CA ARG A 229 -13.43 5.90 10.91
C ARG A 229 -12.22 6.51 11.65
N ASN A 230 -12.46 7.36 12.65
CA ASN A 230 -11.39 7.97 13.45
C ASN A 230 -11.01 7.14 14.69
N ALA A 231 -11.69 6.02 14.97
CA ALA A 231 -11.34 5.13 16.08
C ALA A 231 -9.90 4.59 15.93
N LEU A 232 -9.22 4.41 17.07
CA LEU A 232 -7.80 4.03 17.08
C LEU A 232 -7.56 2.53 16.92
N ASP A 233 -8.47 1.68 17.42
CA ASP A 233 -8.23 0.23 17.54
C ASP A 233 -9.45 -0.66 17.27
N THR A 234 -10.64 -0.08 17.10
CA THR A 234 -11.86 -0.85 16.83
C THR A 234 -11.84 -1.44 15.41
N TRP A 235 -12.03 -2.76 15.30
CA TRP A 235 -11.97 -3.48 14.02
C TRP A 235 -13.05 -3.01 13.03
N ASP A 236 -14.31 -2.95 13.45
CA ASP A 236 -15.41 -2.56 12.55
C ASP A 236 -15.64 -1.06 12.45
N ALA A 237 -14.83 -0.24 13.12
CA ALA A 237 -14.88 1.21 12.94
C ALA A 237 -14.34 1.68 11.58
N SER A 238 -13.75 0.78 10.79
CA SER A 238 -13.39 1.07 9.39
C SER A 238 -13.37 -0.22 8.58
N SER A 239 -13.33 -0.08 7.25
CA SER A 239 -13.41 -1.22 6.33
C SER A 239 -12.29 -2.26 6.49
N LYS A 240 -11.10 -1.80 6.90
CA LYS A 240 -9.87 -2.60 6.97
C LYS A 240 -9.43 -3.18 5.61
N PHE A 241 -9.91 -2.66 4.48
CA PHE A 241 -9.59 -3.18 3.13
C PHE A 241 -8.14 -2.94 2.68
N SER A 242 -7.41 -2.05 3.35
CA SER A 242 -6.12 -1.55 2.88
C SER A 242 -5.08 -2.62 2.55
N PRO A 243 -4.92 -3.74 3.30
CA PRO A 243 -3.90 -4.75 2.96
C PRO A 243 -4.19 -5.44 1.63
N TRP A 244 -5.46 -5.82 1.40
CA TRP A 244 -5.89 -6.46 0.15
C TRP A 244 -5.88 -5.50 -1.04
N LEU A 245 -6.18 -4.21 -0.82
CA LEU A 245 -6.06 -3.17 -1.86
C LEU A 245 -4.59 -2.84 -2.21
N ALA A 246 -3.66 -3.01 -1.27
CA ALA A 246 -2.25 -2.68 -1.43
C ALA A 246 -1.47 -3.73 -2.25
N ASN A 247 -1.77 -5.03 -2.05
CA ASN A 247 -1.24 -6.12 -2.87
C ASN A 247 -2.20 -6.60 -3.97
N GLY A 248 -3.32 -5.91 -4.13
CA GLY A 248 -4.32 -6.09 -5.17
C GLY A 248 -5.02 -7.44 -5.16
N SER A 249 -5.02 -8.15 -4.03
CA SER A 249 -5.96 -9.26 -3.79
C SER A 249 -7.42 -8.79 -3.78
N LEU A 250 -7.69 -7.50 -3.58
CA LEU A 250 -9.00 -6.88 -3.78
C LEU A 250 -8.91 -5.74 -4.80
N SER A 251 -9.79 -5.73 -5.80
CA SER A 251 -9.86 -4.62 -6.76
C SER A 251 -10.52 -3.39 -6.13
N VAL A 252 -9.98 -2.20 -6.43
CA VAL A 252 -10.61 -0.94 -6.05
C VAL A 252 -11.94 -0.71 -6.81
N LYS A 253 -12.07 -1.23 -8.04
CA LYS A 253 -13.32 -1.13 -8.81
C LYS A 253 -14.39 -2.08 -8.25
N GLU A 254 -14.00 -3.27 -7.82
CA GLU A 254 -14.91 -4.20 -7.11
C GLU A 254 -15.46 -3.54 -5.85
N VAL A 255 -14.63 -2.84 -5.08
CA VAL A 255 -15.10 -2.09 -3.91
C VAL A 255 -16.06 -0.96 -4.32
N ALA A 256 -15.72 -0.17 -5.34
CA ALA A 256 -16.56 0.95 -5.78
C ALA A 256 -17.94 0.48 -6.27
N GLU A 257 -17.98 -0.58 -7.09
CA GLU A 257 -19.23 -1.15 -7.58
C GLU A 257 -20.05 -1.81 -6.48
N THR A 258 -19.41 -2.46 -5.51
CA THR A 258 -20.12 -3.05 -4.37
C THR A 258 -20.67 -1.97 -3.44
N ILE A 259 -20.03 -0.81 -3.34
CA ILE A 259 -20.62 0.37 -2.67
C ILE A 259 -21.87 0.84 -3.44
N ASP A 260 -21.82 0.94 -4.77
CA ASP A 260 -22.98 1.32 -5.59
C ASP A 260 -24.14 0.32 -5.43
N GLU A 261 -23.82 -0.97 -5.34
CA GLU A 261 -24.79 -2.02 -5.07
C GLU A 261 -25.45 -1.85 -3.70
N TYR A 262 -24.65 -1.66 -2.65
CA TYR A 262 -25.14 -1.39 -1.29
C TYR A 262 -26.04 -0.16 -1.24
N GLU A 263 -25.65 0.93 -1.90
CA GLU A 263 -26.45 2.17 -1.94
C GLU A 263 -27.80 1.99 -2.64
N ARG A 264 -27.89 1.04 -3.59
CA ARG A 264 -29.11 0.70 -4.32
C ARG A 264 -30.02 -0.26 -3.55
N THR A 265 -29.45 -1.24 -2.82
CA THR A 265 -30.24 -2.29 -2.15
C THR A 265 -30.51 -1.99 -0.68
N GLU A 266 -29.60 -1.30 0.00
CA GLU A 266 -29.66 -1.04 1.44
C GLU A 266 -29.89 0.45 1.73
N THR A 267 -28.84 1.27 1.75
CA THR A 267 -28.90 2.67 2.17
C THR A 267 -27.81 3.49 1.50
N SER A 268 -28.15 4.71 1.06
CA SER A 268 -27.18 5.71 0.61
C SER A 268 -27.21 6.92 1.55
N ASN A 269 -26.05 7.30 2.07
CA ASN A 269 -25.90 8.42 3.00
C ASN A 269 -24.50 9.05 2.91
N GLU A 270 -24.17 9.97 3.83
CA GLU A 270 -22.85 10.59 3.84
C GLU A 270 -21.70 9.60 4.08
N SER A 271 -21.94 8.51 4.80
CA SER A 271 -20.94 7.50 5.15
C SER A 271 -20.59 6.57 4.00
N THR A 272 -21.58 6.14 3.23
CA THR A 272 -21.36 5.35 2.00
C THR A 272 -20.53 6.15 0.99
N TYR A 273 -20.89 7.42 0.78
CA TYR A 273 -20.08 8.37 0.03
C TYR A 273 -18.66 8.52 0.61
N TRP A 274 -18.52 8.60 1.95
CA TRP A 274 -17.22 8.82 2.58
C TRP A 274 -16.25 7.66 2.36
N LEU A 275 -16.72 6.42 2.24
CA LEU A 275 -15.84 5.30 1.89
C LEU A 275 -15.28 5.47 0.47
N TRP A 276 -16.14 5.81 -0.49
CA TRP A 276 -15.71 6.13 -1.86
C TRP A 276 -14.75 7.33 -1.91
N PHE A 277 -15.02 8.38 -1.13
CA PHE A 277 -14.14 9.55 -0.99
C PHE A 277 -12.71 9.16 -0.55
N GLU A 278 -12.57 8.18 0.34
CA GLU A 278 -11.27 7.68 0.79
C GLU A 278 -10.59 6.80 -0.26
N LEU A 279 -11.34 6.09 -1.12
CA LEU A 279 -10.78 5.44 -2.30
C LEU A 279 -10.25 6.46 -3.31
N LEU A 280 -10.88 7.62 -3.44
CA LEU A 280 -10.35 8.71 -4.28
C LEU A 280 -9.02 9.27 -3.75
N TRP A 281 -8.76 9.24 -2.44
CA TRP A 281 -7.44 9.62 -1.92
C TRP A 281 -6.36 8.64 -2.39
N ARG A 282 -6.66 7.33 -2.36
CA ARG A 282 -5.77 6.30 -2.92
C ARG A 282 -5.56 6.51 -4.42
N GLU A 283 -6.62 6.80 -5.15
CA GLU A 283 -6.56 7.12 -6.59
C GLU A 283 -5.68 8.34 -6.87
N TYR A 284 -5.89 9.43 -6.13
CA TYR A 284 -5.11 10.65 -6.25
C TYR A 284 -3.63 10.37 -6.05
N TYR A 285 -3.27 9.65 -4.98
CA TYR A 285 -1.87 9.35 -4.69
C TYR A 285 -1.24 8.44 -5.75
N TYR A 286 -1.97 7.47 -6.31
CA TYR A 286 -1.48 6.63 -7.41
C TYR A 286 -1.04 7.47 -8.62
N TRP A 287 -1.90 8.38 -9.09
CA TRP A 287 -1.56 9.29 -10.19
C TRP A 287 -0.51 10.33 -9.82
N TYR A 288 -0.55 10.82 -8.58
CA TYR A 288 0.43 11.76 -8.04
C TYR A 288 1.84 11.17 -8.06
N ALA A 289 1.98 9.90 -7.66
CA ALA A 289 3.24 9.19 -7.71
C ALA A 289 3.75 9.02 -9.16
N LEU A 290 2.88 8.66 -10.10
CA LEU A 290 3.23 8.59 -11.52
C LEU A 290 3.69 9.94 -12.09
N LYS A 291 2.99 11.04 -11.75
CA LYS A 291 3.33 12.39 -12.20
C LYS A 291 4.67 12.87 -11.66
N HIS A 292 4.94 12.65 -10.37
CA HIS A 292 6.09 13.25 -9.70
C HIS A 292 7.33 12.35 -9.68
N GLY A 293 7.17 11.04 -9.90
CA GLY A 293 8.27 10.08 -9.98
C GLY A 293 9.23 10.19 -8.79
N ALA A 294 10.52 10.31 -9.06
CA ALA A 294 11.56 10.38 -8.02
C ALA A 294 11.40 11.57 -7.04
N ASN A 295 10.68 12.63 -7.42
CA ASN A 295 10.40 13.74 -6.52
C ASN A 295 9.48 13.33 -5.35
N LEU A 296 8.78 12.19 -5.45
CA LEU A 296 8.00 11.61 -4.36
C LEU A 296 8.87 11.21 -3.15
N PHE A 297 10.16 10.98 -3.35
CA PHE A 297 11.06 10.45 -2.31
C PHE A 297 12.12 11.47 -1.86
N ARG A 298 12.14 12.66 -2.46
CA ARG A 298 13.11 13.71 -2.13
C ARG A 298 12.77 14.37 -0.79
N ARG A 299 13.81 14.71 -0.02
CA ARG A 299 13.67 15.38 1.28
C ARG A 299 12.76 16.61 1.22
N ASP A 300 12.96 17.44 0.20
CA ASP A 300 12.26 18.72 0.02
C ASP A 300 10.90 18.55 -0.72
N GLY A 301 10.50 17.29 -0.95
CA GLY A 301 9.24 16.89 -1.58
C GLY A 301 9.01 17.41 -3.00
N VAL A 302 7.77 17.31 -3.47
CA VAL A 302 7.42 17.81 -4.82
C VAL A 302 7.37 19.33 -4.90
N GLN A 303 7.21 20.01 -3.76
CA GLN A 303 7.18 21.47 -3.69
C GLN A 303 8.59 22.10 -3.62
N GLY A 304 9.66 21.31 -3.46
CA GLY A 304 11.02 21.81 -3.30
C GLY A 304 11.23 22.68 -2.05
N LYS A 305 10.37 22.51 -1.03
CA LYS A 305 10.43 23.29 0.21
C LYS A 305 11.44 22.67 1.16
N ARG A 306 12.49 23.43 1.47
CA ARG A 306 13.52 23.00 2.41
C ARG A 306 12.97 22.87 3.81
N ARG A 307 13.32 21.78 4.50
CA ARG A 307 13.10 21.59 5.94
C ARG A 307 14.40 21.39 6.69
N ASN A 308 14.40 21.81 7.96
CA ASN A 308 15.57 21.75 8.83
C ASN A 308 15.70 20.41 9.56
N GLY A 309 14.72 19.49 9.41
CA GLY A 309 14.77 18.17 10.02
C GLY A 309 15.95 17.34 9.52
N THR A 310 16.62 16.64 10.45
CA THR A 310 17.75 15.76 10.17
C THR A 310 17.54 14.40 10.83
N PHE A 311 18.45 13.46 10.60
CA PHE A 311 18.41 12.18 11.26
C PHE A 311 19.10 12.25 12.63
N TYR A 312 18.35 11.94 13.70
CA TYR A 312 18.88 11.71 15.04
C TYR A 312 18.49 10.30 15.51
N GLY A 313 19.48 9.40 15.59
CA GLY A 313 19.27 7.98 15.85
C GLY A 313 18.52 7.68 17.16
N HIS A 314 18.80 8.43 18.24
CA HIS A 314 18.14 8.23 19.53
C HIS A 314 16.63 8.55 19.47
N ARG A 315 16.24 9.69 18.87
CA ARG A 315 14.83 10.08 18.71
C ARG A 315 14.10 9.13 17.77
N PHE A 316 14.77 8.73 16.68
CA PHE A 316 14.22 7.76 15.75
C PHE A 316 13.93 6.42 16.46
N MET A 317 14.90 5.90 17.21
CA MET A 317 14.74 4.65 17.96
C MET A 317 13.65 4.75 19.03
N ALA A 318 13.59 5.86 19.76
CA ALA A 318 12.54 6.10 20.74
C ALA A 318 11.15 6.08 20.08
N TRP A 319 11.00 6.73 18.93
CA TRP A 319 9.75 6.74 18.20
C TRP A 319 9.38 5.35 17.67
N THR A 320 10.31 4.64 17.03
CA THR A 320 10.03 3.29 16.52
C THR A 320 9.70 2.30 17.64
N GLN A 321 10.31 2.44 18.82
CA GLN A 321 10.09 1.58 19.98
C GLN A 321 8.93 2.03 20.89
N GLY A 322 8.25 3.13 20.57
CA GLY A 322 7.17 3.65 21.42
C GLY A 322 7.66 4.08 22.81
N ASN A 323 8.82 4.74 22.86
CA ASN A 323 9.50 5.19 24.06
C ASN A 323 9.73 6.72 24.09
N THR A 324 8.79 7.48 23.53
CA THR A 324 8.82 8.95 23.55
C THR A 324 8.09 9.50 24.78
N GLU A 325 8.14 10.82 24.98
CA GLU A 325 7.36 11.51 25.99
C GLU A 325 5.84 11.59 25.69
N TYR A 326 5.38 11.04 24.56
CA TYR A 326 3.99 11.15 24.09
C TYR A 326 3.26 9.79 24.14
N PRO A 327 2.45 9.51 25.17
CA PRO A 327 1.87 8.17 25.38
C PRO A 327 0.98 7.69 24.24
N LEU A 328 0.18 8.58 23.64
CA LEU A 328 -0.68 8.24 22.50
C LEU A 328 0.12 7.83 21.25
N VAL A 329 1.27 8.49 21.03
CA VAL A 329 2.19 8.14 19.94
C VAL A 329 2.81 6.80 20.21
N ASN A 330 3.30 6.57 21.43
CA ASN A 330 3.91 5.31 21.83
C ASN A 330 2.95 4.12 21.65
N ALA A 331 1.72 4.26 22.11
CA ALA A 331 0.67 3.25 21.95
C ALA A 331 0.43 2.90 20.47
N ALA A 332 0.30 3.91 19.61
CA ALA A 332 0.17 3.68 18.17
C ALA A 332 1.42 3.00 17.57
N MET A 333 2.62 3.41 17.96
CA MET A 333 3.87 2.79 17.48
C MET A 333 4.03 1.34 17.95
N ASN A 334 3.60 1.02 19.16
CA ASN A 334 3.53 -0.34 19.68
C ASN A 334 2.52 -1.18 18.88
N GLN A 335 1.30 -0.67 18.66
CA GLN A 335 0.28 -1.32 17.82
C GLN A 335 0.84 -1.65 16.42
N LEU A 336 1.52 -0.71 15.76
CA LEU A 336 2.13 -0.93 14.45
C LEU A 336 3.20 -2.03 14.48
N ARG A 337 4.10 -2.02 15.47
CA ARG A 337 5.16 -3.03 15.59
C ARG A 337 4.63 -4.43 15.85
N GLU A 338 3.57 -4.52 16.65
CA GLU A 338 3.02 -5.79 17.12
C GLU A 338 2.09 -6.41 16.07
N THR A 339 1.36 -5.60 15.32
CA THR A 339 0.31 -6.06 14.39
C THR A 339 0.58 -5.80 12.91
N GLY A 340 1.50 -4.89 12.61
CA GLY A 340 1.71 -4.38 11.24
C GLY A 340 0.61 -3.43 10.76
N TYR A 341 -0.35 -3.06 11.60
CA TYR A 341 -1.45 -2.16 11.24
C TYR A 341 -1.54 -0.98 12.22
N MET A 342 -1.98 0.17 11.70
CA MET A 342 -2.27 1.36 12.48
C MET A 342 -3.47 2.08 11.86
N SER A 343 -4.39 2.56 12.69
CA SER A 343 -5.53 3.38 12.24
C SER A 343 -5.06 4.65 11.51
N ASN A 344 -5.88 5.18 10.59
CA ASN A 344 -5.56 6.42 9.88
C ASN A 344 -5.30 7.59 10.86
N ARG A 345 -6.10 7.69 11.92
CA ARG A 345 -5.89 8.67 12.99
C ARG A 345 -4.52 8.49 13.64
N GLY A 346 -4.19 7.26 14.05
CA GLY A 346 -2.86 6.93 14.59
C GLY A 346 -1.73 7.36 13.66
N ARG A 347 -1.82 7.02 12.36
CA ARG A 347 -0.80 7.36 11.35
C ARG A 347 -0.54 8.86 11.25
N GLN A 348 -1.61 9.66 11.26
CA GLN A 348 -1.49 11.12 11.23
C GLN A 348 -0.80 11.67 12.48
N LEU A 349 -1.14 11.13 13.66
CA LEU A 349 -0.57 11.57 14.93
C LEU A 349 0.92 11.23 15.03
N VAL A 350 1.30 9.99 14.74
CA VAL A 350 2.70 9.57 14.86
C VAL A 350 3.59 10.24 13.84
N ALA A 351 3.10 10.48 12.62
CA ALA A 351 3.84 11.21 11.59
C ALA A 351 3.95 12.70 11.91
N SER A 352 2.91 13.30 12.49
CA SER A 352 2.99 14.69 12.98
C SER A 352 4.02 14.82 14.10
N CYS A 353 3.96 13.93 15.10
CA CYS A 353 4.96 13.80 16.18
C CYS A 353 6.38 13.69 15.63
N PHE A 354 6.58 12.79 14.66
CA PHE A 354 7.88 12.54 14.07
C PHE A 354 8.48 13.80 13.42
N VAL A 355 7.66 14.57 12.72
CA VAL A 355 8.13 15.72 11.95
C VAL A 355 8.26 16.98 12.80
N ASN A 356 7.31 17.26 13.69
CA ASN A 356 7.20 18.56 14.35
C ASN A 356 7.77 18.53 15.77
N GLU A 357 7.46 17.49 16.53
CA GLU A 357 7.91 17.34 17.91
C GLU A 357 9.34 16.79 17.95
N LEU A 358 9.63 15.73 17.19
CA LEU A 358 10.96 15.11 17.16
C LEU A 358 11.94 15.77 16.17
N GLU A 359 11.43 16.62 15.28
CA GLU A 359 12.18 17.35 14.24
C GLU A 359 13.02 16.45 13.32
N LEU A 360 12.51 15.26 13.01
CA LEU A 360 13.23 14.28 12.22
C LEU A 360 12.94 14.43 10.71
N ASP A 361 13.91 14.00 9.89
CA ASP A 361 13.71 13.85 8.44
C ASP A 361 12.62 12.80 8.16
N TRP A 362 11.46 13.28 7.70
CA TRP A 362 10.23 12.52 7.48
C TRP A 362 10.41 11.22 6.67
N ARG A 363 11.45 11.15 5.81
CA ARG A 363 11.72 9.98 4.98
C ARG A 363 12.05 8.74 5.82
N TYR A 364 12.67 8.91 6.98
CA TYR A 364 12.94 7.80 7.90
C TYR A 364 11.65 7.25 8.52
N GLY A 365 10.69 8.11 8.86
CA GLY A 365 9.36 7.70 9.31
C GLY A 365 8.59 6.98 8.19
N ALA A 366 8.65 7.50 6.96
CA ALA A 366 8.06 6.86 5.79
C ALA A 366 8.66 5.48 5.50
N ALA A 367 9.97 5.32 5.64
CA ALA A 367 10.67 4.05 5.47
C ALA A 367 10.36 3.06 6.59
N TRP A 368 10.21 3.52 7.84
CA TRP A 368 9.74 2.66 8.93
C TRP A 368 8.33 2.14 8.68
N PHE A 369 7.43 3.01 8.19
CA PHE A 369 6.09 2.60 7.76
C PHE A 369 6.15 1.61 6.59
N GLN A 370 7.05 1.82 5.63
CA GLN A 370 7.30 0.86 4.56
C GLN A 370 7.76 -0.50 5.11
N GLU A 371 8.54 -0.56 6.17
CA GLU A 371 8.92 -1.85 6.75
C GLU A 371 7.74 -2.51 7.49
N GLN A 372 7.07 -1.77 8.36
CA GLN A 372 6.12 -2.34 9.32
C GLN A 372 4.71 -2.57 8.77
N LEU A 373 4.23 -1.71 7.86
CA LEU A 373 2.82 -1.75 7.44
C LEU A 373 2.50 -2.99 6.60
N ILE A 374 1.54 -3.78 7.07
CA ILE A 374 0.92 -4.87 6.31
C ILE A 374 0.27 -4.36 5.02
N ASP A 375 -0.20 -3.11 5.02
CA ASP A 375 -0.89 -2.43 3.91
C ASP A 375 -0.05 -1.37 3.20
N TYR A 376 1.28 -1.48 3.25
CA TYR A 376 2.14 -0.55 2.54
C TYR A 376 1.80 -0.49 1.05
N ASP A 377 1.42 0.71 0.62
CA ASP A 377 1.36 1.12 -0.78
C ASP A 377 2.29 2.31 -0.98
N VAL A 378 3.18 2.23 -1.97
CA VAL A 378 4.22 3.24 -2.21
C VAL A 378 3.63 4.64 -2.42
N ALA A 379 2.56 4.74 -3.20
CA ALA A 379 1.96 6.03 -3.54
C ALA A 379 1.28 6.65 -2.31
N SER A 380 0.44 5.86 -1.63
CA SER A 380 -0.33 6.29 -0.46
C SER A 380 0.57 6.61 0.73
N ASN A 381 1.57 5.76 1.03
CA ASN A 381 2.47 5.98 2.16
C ASN A 381 3.29 7.26 1.96
N TRP A 382 4.06 7.33 0.89
CA TRP A 382 4.98 8.44 0.65
C TRP A 382 4.24 9.75 0.36
N GLY A 383 3.09 9.68 -0.31
CA GLY A 383 2.21 10.83 -0.53
C GLY A 383 1.62 11.41 0.77
N ASN A 384 1.14 10.56 1.68
CA ASN A 384 0.65 11.01 2.98
C ASN A 384 1.78 11.55 3.88
N TRP A 385 2.95 10.91 3.87
CA TRP A 385 4.09 11.40 4.63
C TRP A 385 4.58 12.76 4.12
N GLN A 386 4.66 12.97 2.81
CA GLN A 386 4.95 14.30 2.25
C GLN A 386 3.88 15.34 2.61
N TYR A 387 2.61 14.92 2.61
CA TYR A 387 1.49 15.78 2.98
C TYR A 387 1.63 16.28 4.43
N LEU A 388 1.88 15.36 5.37
CA LEU A 388 2.06 15.68 6.79
C LEU A 388 3.37 16.43 7.06
N ALA A 389 4.41 16.12 6.29
CA ALA A 389 5.67 16.86 6.30
C ALA A 389 5.58 18.21 5.58
N GLY A 390 4.42 18.64 5.08
CA GLY A 390 4.23 19.96 4.47
C GLY A 390 5.11 20.25 3.25
N VAL A 391 5.58 19.20 2.57
CA VAL A 391 6.39 19.27 1.33
C VAL A 391 5.67 18.65 0.12
N GLY A 392 4.46 18.11 0.33
CA GLY A 392 3.60 17.45 -0.67
C GLY A 392 2.43 18.29 -1.16
N ALA A 393 1.30 17.63 -1.46
CA ALA A 393 0.08 18.23 -2.00
C ALA A 393 -0.77 19.01 -0.96
N ASP A 394 -0.26 20.11 -0.39
CA ASP A 394 -1.04 21.03 0.46
C ASP A 394 -0.65 22.51 0.24
N PRO A 395 -1.61 23.43 -0.02
CA PRO A 395 -1.35 24.86 0.00
C PRO A 395 -1.19 25.45 1.42
N ARG A 396 -1.62 24.75 2.48
CA ARG A 396 -1.70 25.27 3.87
C ARG A 396 -0.40 25.16 4.67
N GLY A 397 0.64 24.51 4.15
CA GLY A 397 1.94 24.41 4.83
C GLY A 397 1.99 23.35 5.94
N LEU A 398 2.57 23.70 7.11
CA LEU A 398 2.85 22.77 8.21
C LEU A 398 1.55 22.26 8.86
N ARG A 399 1.35 20.94 8.91
CA ARG A 399 0.30 20.30 9.71
C ARG A 399 0.88 19.74 11.00
N GLN A 400 0.70 20.47 12.08
CA GLN A 400 1.00 20.02 13.44
C GLN A 400 -0.30 19.68 14.17
N PHE A 401 -0.38 18.48 14.73
CA PHE A 401 -1.50 18.06 15.57
C PHE A 401 -1.19 18.33 17.03
N ASN A 402 -2.13 18.95 17.76
CA ASN A 402 -2.01 19.07 19.22
C ASN A 402 -2.27 17.69 19.86
N LEU A 403 -1.21 16.97 20.20
CA LEU A 403 -1.29 15.58 20.69
C LEU A 403 -2.15 15.44 21.96
N LYS A 404 -2.10 16.41 22.88
CA LYS A 404 -2.93 16.42 24.09
C LYS A 404 -4.42 16.48 23.75
N LYS A 405 -4.81 17.42 22.89
CA LYS A 405 -6.20 17.54 22.41
C LYS A 405 -6.67 16.29 21.66
N GLN A 406 -5.76 15.64 20.92
CA GLN A 406 -6.07 14.40 20.21
C GLN A 406 -6.28 13.22 21.16
N ALA A 407 -5.51 13.13 22.25
CA ALA A 407 -5.74 12.14 23.30
C ALA A 407 -7.09 12.37 24.00
N GLU A 408 -7.38 13.60 24.43
CA GLU A 408 -8.67 13.96 25.05
C GLU A 408 -9.87 13.64 24.15
N GLN A 409 -9.71 13.75 22.83
CA GLN A 409 -10.78 13.52 21.87
C GLN A 409 -10.97 12.05 21.47
N TYR A 410 -9.87 11.31 21.27
CA TYR A 410 -9.90 9.98 20.65
C TYR A 410 -9.53 8.83 21.59
N ASP A 411 -9.01 9.14 22.77
CA ASP A 411 -8.72 8.19 23.85
C ASP A 411 -9.01 8.83 25.22
N PRO A 412 -10.25 9.33 25.46
CA PRO A 412 -10.57 10.13 26.65
C PRO A 412 -10.32 9.37 27.97
N ASP A 413 -10.54 8.07 27.96
CA ASP A 413 -10.38 7.18 29.12
C ASP A 413 -8.98 6.52 29.18
N GLY A 414 -8.12 6.77 28.19
CA GLY A 414 -6.77 6.22 28.13
C GLY A 414 -6.70 4.71 27.86
N GLU A 415 -7.79 4.10 27.40
CA GLU A 415 -7.89 2.66 27.14
C GLU A 415 -6.95 2.21 26.03
N PHE A 416 -6.84 2.99 24.95
CA PHE A 416 -5.93 2.68 23.85
C PHE A 416 -4.47 2.77 24.31
N VAL A 417 -4.13 3.83 25.04
CA VAL A 417 -2.80 4.00 25.63
C VAL A 417 -2.46 2.86 26.59
N ALA A 418 -3.40 2.43 27.43
CA ALA A 418 -3.18 1.33 28.36
C ALA A 418 -3.01 0.00 27.63
N ARG A 419 -3.89 -0.32 26.66
CA ARG A 419 -3.87 -1.58 25.91
C ARG A 419 -2.56 -1.82 25.17
N TRP A 420 -2.00 -0.77 24.58
CA TRP A 420 -0.77 -0.85 23.78
C TRP A 420 0.46 -0.32 24.52
N ASN A 421 0.45 -0.30 25.87
CA ASN A 421 1.61 0.07 26.70
C ASN A 421 2.27 1.39 26.29
N GLY A 422 1.47 2.44 26.08
CA GLY A 422 1.98 3.73 25.61
C GLY A 422 2.75 4.54 26.66
N LYS A 423 2.57 4.25 27.95
CA LYS A 423 3.30 4.94 29.03
C LYS A 423 4.73 4.39 29.12
N SER A 424 5.71 5.28 29.00
CA SER A 424 7.12 4.96 29.23
C SER A 424 7.53 5.39 30.63
N ASP A 425 8.26 4.52 31.33
CA ASP A 425 8.84 4.82 32.65
C ASP A 425 10.03 5.78 32.56
N GLN A 426 10.79 5.73 31.46
CA GLN A 426 11.95 6.58 31.19
C GLN A 426 11.91 7.04 29.72
N PRO A 427 11.04 7.99 29.38
CA PRO A 427 10.88 8.43 28.00
C PRO A 427 12.15 9.14 27.53
N VAL A 428 12.54 8.89 26.28
CA VAL A 428 13.61 9.65 25.64
C VAL A 428 13.08 11.05 25.35
N GLY A 429 13.58 12.04 26.08
CA GLY A 429 13.31 13.45 25.82
C GLY A 429 14.01 13.95 24.55
N LEU A 430 13.62 15.14 24.08
CA LEU A 430 14.23 15.79 22.90
C LEU A 430 15.73 16.03 23.05
N HIS A 431 16.19 16.28 24.27
CA HIS A 431 17.59 16.51 24.59
C HIS A 431 18.04 15.45 25.59
N LEU A 432 18.76 14.44 25.10
CA LEU A 432 19.65 13.69 25.98
C LEU A 432 20.82 14.61 26.30
N VAL A 433 20.94 14.98 27.56
CA VAL A 433 22.17 15.57 28.09
C VAL A 433 22.92 14.40 28.70
N ASP A 434 23.70 13.67 27.89
CA ASP A 434 24.72 12.80 28.48
C ASP A 434 25.75 13.72 29.16
N ALA A 435 26.30 13.29 30.30
CA ALA A 435 27.43 13.96 30.92
C ALA A 435 28.63 14.07 29.96
N ALA A 436 28.71 13.21 28.94
CA ALA A 436 29.69 13.28 27.86
C ALA A 436 29.42 14.37 26.79
N ASP A 437 28.21 14.97 26.75
CA ASP A 437 27.81 15.97 25.76
C ASP A 437 28.05 17.43 26.21
N TRP A 438 28.70 17.63 27.36
CA TRP A 438 29.09 18.97 27.82
C TRP A 438 30.36 19.44 27.08
N PRO A 439 30.42 20.66 26.53
CA PRO A 439 31.70 21.21 26.08
C PRO A 439 32.59 21.42 27.31
N VAL A 440 33.64 20.62 27.45
CA VAL A 440 34.74 20.91 28.38
C VAL A 440 35.46 22.17 27.93
#